data_AF-A0A928ZYQ6-F1
#
_entry.id   AF-A0A928ZYQ6-F1
#
_cell.length_a   1.000
_cell.length_b   1.000
_cell.length_c   1.000
_cell.angle_alpha   90.00
_cell.angle_beta   90.00
_cell.angle_gamma   90.00
#
_symmetry.space_group_name_H-M   'P 1'
#
loop_
_entity.id
_entity.type
_entity.pdbx_description
1 polymer ?
#
loop_
_entity_poly.entity_id
_entity_poly.type
_entity_poly.pdbx_seq_one_letter_code
_entity_poly.pdbx_strand_id
1 'polypeptide(L)'
;MTDPQRPASMPSAPPPPPKRAAPPPPPGMVRSGGARAAAPPPMPKSATGVRVGGGLTLERIVREAFDKGFSDVHLGVGEVPRFRNRGEIETTDYPATDEATFYGWLSEVLKPDQIQDFKQTMDFDGAAHFDFTRV
;
A
#
# COMPACT_ATOMS: atom_id res chain seq x y z
N MET A 1 -32.03 39.78 -58.46
CA MET A 1 -31.15 38.59 -58.54
C MET A 1 -30.59 38.33 -57.15
N THR A 2 -31.07 37.28 -56.49
CA THR A 2 -30.66 36.82 -55.15
C THR A 2 -29.40 35.95 -55.24
N ASP A 3 -28.38 36.27 -54.45
CA ASP A 3 -27.12 35.53 -54.31
C ASP A 3 -27.27 34.45 -53.22
N PRO A 4 -26.92 33.17 -53.45
CA PRO A 4 -27.04 32.12 -52.44
C PRO A 4 -25.80 32.04 -51.54
N GLN A 5 -26.04 32.24 -50.25
CA GLN A 5 -25.10 32.08 -49.14
C GLN A 5 -24.54 30.63 -49.07
N ARG A 6 -23.21 30.49 -49.14
CA ARG A 6 -22.48 29.23 -48.90
C ARG A 6 -22.53 28.84 -47.40
N PRO A 7 -22.61 27.54 -47.05
CA PRO A 7 -22.43 27.10 -45.68
C PRO A 7 -20.95 27.10 -45.29
N ALA A 8 -20.67 27.51 -44.05
CA ALA A 8 -19.34 27.49 -43.44
C ALA A 8 -18.93 26.05 -43.07
N SER A 9 -17.77 25.61 -43.56
CA SER A 9 -17.15 24.33 -43.24
C SER A 9 -16.54 24.34 -41.83
N MET A 10 -16.89 23.36 -40.99
CA MET A 10 -16.25 23.16 -39.68
C MET A 10 -14.81 22.65 -39.85
N PRO A 11 -13.87 22.97 -38.92
CA PRO A 11 -12.53 22.40 -38.95
C PRO A 11 -12.55 20.93 -38.47
N SER A 12 -11.96 20.05 -39.27
CA SER A 12 -11.74 18.63 -38.94
C SER A 12 -10.67 18.51 -37.84
N ALA A 13 -10.94 17.70 -36.81
CA ALA A 13 -9.95 17.36 -35.78
C ALA A 13 -8.75 16.58 -36.38
N PRO A 14 -7.54 16.74 -35.84
CA PRO A 14 -6.36 16.01 -36.31
C PRO A 14 -6.43 14.52 -35.93
N PRO A 15 -5.86 13.62 -36.75
CA PRO A 15 -5.82 12.19 -36.45
C PRO A 15 -4.92 11.88 -35.24
N PRO A 16 -5.20 10.79 -34.51
CA PRO A 16 -4.37 10.37 -33.39
C PRO A 16 -2.98 9.90 -33.86
N PRO A 17 -1.94 10.01 -33.01
CA PRO A 17 -0.60 9.55 -33.35
C PRO A 17 -0.53 8.02 -33.50
N PRO A 18 0.38 7.50 -34.35
CA PRO A 18 0.53 6.06 -34.54
C PRO A 18 1.06 5.38 -33.28
N LYS A 19 0.42 4.26 -32.90
CA LYS A 19 0.88 3.43 -31.78
C LYS A 19 2.22 2.78 -32.15
N ARG A 20 3.26 3.08 -31.37
CA ARG A 20 4.58 2.48 -31.52
C ARG A 20 4.49 0.98 -31.17
N ALA A 21 4.74 0.11 -32.16
CA ALA A 21 4.83 -1.33 -31.92
C ALA A 21 6.09 -1.64 -31.11
N ALA A 22 5.97 -2.47 -30.08
CA ALA A 22 7.10 -2.97 -29.31
C ALA A 22 7.95 -3.93 -30.16
N PRO A 23 9.28 -3.98 -29.96
CA PRO A 23 10.15 -4.90 -30.68
C PRO A 23 9.87 -6.36 -30.26
N PRO A 24 10.07 -7.35 -31.16
CA PRO A 24 9.92 -8.76 -30.82
C PRO A 24 11.03 -9.21 -29.85
N PRO A 25 10.75 -10.18 -28.96
CA PRO A 25 11.77 -10.76 -28.09
C PRO A 25 12.79 -11.58 -28.90
N PRO A 26 14.05 -11.65 -28.43
CA PRO A 26 15.08 -12.46 -29.09
C PRO A 26 14.76 -13.96 -29.00
N PRO A 27 15.05 -14.76 -30.05
CA PRO A 27 14.80 -16.18 -30.02
C PRO A 27 15.97 -16.93 -29.38
N GLY A 28 15.66 -17.76 -28.38
CA GLY A 28 16.48 -18.90 -28.01
C GLY A 28 17.20 -18.80 -26.67
N MET A 29 16.52 -19.16 -25.59
CA MET A 29 17.08 -20.17 -24.69
C MET A 29 15.97 -20.99 -24.03
N VAL A 30 16.09 -22.28 -24.21
CA VAL A 30 15.17 -23.33 -23.78
C VAL A 30 15.24 -23.54 -22.26
N ARG A 31 14.04 -23.50 -21.66
CA ARG A 31 13.52 -24.28 -20.52
C ARG A 31 14.56 -24.95 -19.58
N SER A 32 14.50 -24.60 -18.30
CA SER A 32 14.66 -25.54 -17.18
C SER A 32 14.14 -24.93 -15.87
N GLY A 33 13.23 -25.64 -15.20
CA GLY A 33 12.91 -25.45 -13.79
C GLY A 33 11.81 -24.44 -13.48
N GLY A 34 10.62 -24.94 -13.15
CA GLY A 34 9.60 -24.13 -12.50
C GLY A 34 10.13 -23.59 -11.18
N ALA A 35 10.40 -22.29 -11.12
CA ALA A 35 10.52 -21.58 -9.85
C ALA A 35 9.12 -21.56 -9.24
N ARG A 36 8.85 -22.51 -8.33
CA ARG A 36 7.79 -22.33 -7.34
C ARG A 36 8.02 -20.95 -6.73
N ALA A 37 7.03 -20.07 -6.84
CA ALA A 37 6.99 -18.86 -6.01
C ALA A 37 7.27 -19.31 -4.58
N ALA A 38 8.41 -18.89 -4.02
CA ALA A 38 8.73 -19.18 -2.63
C ALA A 38 7.59 -18.61 -1.80
N ALA A 39 6.86 -19.49 -1.10
CA ALA A 39 5.85 -19.03 -0.16
C ALA A 39 6.54 -18.07 0.83
N PRO A 40 5.90 -16.95 1.21
CA PRO A 40 6.46 -16.08 2.23
C PRO A 40 6.74 -16.90 3.49
N PRO A 41 7.82 -16.57 4.23
CA PRO A 41 8.16 -17.30 5.44
C PRO A 41 6.95 -17.33 6.39
N PRO A 42 6.71 -18.45 7.09
CA PRO A 42 5.63 -18.52 8.07
C PRO A 42 5.85 -17.45 9.14
N MET A 43 4.92 -16.50 9.22
CA MET A 43 4.91 -15.49 10.27
C MET A 43 4.53 -16.15 11.60
N PRO A 44 5.00 -15.60 12.74
CA PRO A 44 4.48 -16.00 14.03
C PRO A 44 2.95 -15.83 14.02
N LYS A 45 2.22 -16.84 14.48
CA LYS A 45 0.78 -16.75 14.71
C LYS A 45 0.55 -15.55 15.62
N SER A 46 -0.30 -14.59 15.21
CA SER A 46 -0.59 -13.36 15.96
C SER A 46 -0.57 -13.64 17.45
N ALA A 47 0.47 -13.13 18.12
CA ALA A 47 0.55 -13.24 19.56
C ALA A 47 -0.71 -12.60 20.11
N THR A 48 -1.48 -13.37 20.87
CA THR A 48 -2.76 -12.95 21.43
C THR A 48 -2.58 -11.62 22.19
N GLY A 49 -2.98 -10.53 21.54
CA GLY A 49 -3.23 -9.19 22.06
C GLY A 49 -2.23 -8.67 23.08
N VAL A 50 -1.09 -8.13 22.64
CA VAL A 50 -0.35 -7.17 23.45
C VAL A 50 -1.21 -5.92 23.59
N ARG A 51 -1.89 -5.77 24.73
CA ARG A 51 -2.67 -4.57 25.05
C ARG A 51 -1.72 -3.48 25.52
N VAL A 52 -1.27 -2.63 24.60
CA VAL A 52 -0.62 -1.37 24.97
C VAL A 52 -1.67 -0.30 25.22
N GLY A 53 -1.36 0.69 26.06
CA GLY A 53 -2.27 1.69 26.64
C GLY A 53 -3.55 1.96 25.84
N GLY A 54 -4.70 1.66 26.44
CA GLY A 54 -6.02 1.85 25.82
C GLY A 54 -6.55 0.66 25.00
N GLY A 55 -5.76 -0.39 24.75
CA GLY A 55 -6.21 -1.61 24.09
C GLY A 55 -6.36 -1.52 22.57
N LEU A 56 -5.77 -0.49 21.96
CA LEU A 56 -5.72 -0.31 20.51
C LEU A 56 -4.52 -1.08 19.92
N THR A 57 -4.79 -2.15 19.17
CA THR A 57 -3.76 -2.96 18.51
C THR A 57 -3.56 -2.52 17.06
N LEU A 58 -2.39 -2.82 16.49
CA LEU A 58 -2.10 -2.56 15.07
C LEU A 58 -3.07 -3.35 14.18
N GLU A 59 -3.35 -4.61 14.54
CA GLU A 59 -4.33 -5.42 13.82
C GLU A 59 -5.68 -4.71 13.67
N ARG A 60 -6.17 -4.06 14.73
CA ARG A 60 -7.46 -3.35 14.71
C ARG A 60 -7.44 -2.14 13.78
N ILE A 61 -6.36 -1.36 13.82
CA ILE A 61 -6.19 -0.19 12.95
C ILE A 61 -6.14 -0.62 11.49
N VAL A 62 -5.35 -1.65 11.17
CA VAL A 62 -5.22 -2.16 9.79
C VAL A 62 -6.52 -2.82 9.31
N ARG A 63 -7.26 -3.50 10.19
CA ARG A 63 -8.57 -4.05 9.87
C ARG A 63 -9.57 -2.96 9.52
N GLU A 64 -9.65 -1.92 10.34
CA GLU A 64 -10.50 -0.76 10.03
C GLU A 64 -10.10 -0.11 8.71
N ALA A 65 -8.79 0.03 8.46
CA ALA A 65 -8.27 0.57 7.22
C ALA A 65 -8.72 -0.24 6.00
N PHE A 66 -8.60 -1.56 6.12
CA PHE A 66 -9.02 -2.53 5.10
C PHE A 66 -10.52 -2.48 4.84
N ASP A 67 -11.34 -2.53 5.90
CA ASP A 67 -12.81 -2.55 5.80
C ASP A 67 -13.35 -1.27 5.16
N LYS A 68 -12.70 -0.13 5.42
CA LYS A 68 -13.06 1.18 4.83
C LYS A 68 -12.41 1.43 3.46
N GLY A 69 -11.52 0.54 3.00
CA GLY A 69 -10.88 0.64 1.69
C GLY A 69 -9.79 1.70 1.58
N PHE A 70 -9.12 2.03 2.69
CA PHE A 70 -7.97 2.93 2.69
C PHE A 70 -6.73 2.28 2.09
N SER A 71 -5.86 3.10 1.47
CA SER A 71 -4.65 2.62 0.80
C SER A 71 -3.45 2.52 1.76
N ASP A 72 -3.38 3.40 2.75
CA ASP A 72 -2.25 3.45 3.67
C ASP A 72 -2.67 3.84 5.09
N VAL A 73 -1.87 3.42 6.05
CA VAL A 73 -1.97 3.78 7.46
C VAL A 73 -0.67 4.48 7.86
N HIS A 74 -0.79 5.67 8.43
CA HIS A 74 0.33 6.46 8.94
C HIS A 74 0.27 6.52 10.46
N LEU A 75 1.34 6.05 11.11
CA LEU A 75 1.47 5.95 12.57
C LEU A 75 2.81 6.58 12.98
N GLY A 76 2.79 7.39 14.04
CA GLY A 76 4.00 8.07 14.53
C GLY A 76 3.85 8.48 16.00
N VAL A 77 4.96 8.43 16.74
CA VAL A 77 4.99 8.84 18.16
C VAL A 77 4.72 10.34 18.26
N GLY A 78 3.81 10.73 19.17
CA GLY A 78 3.33 12.10 19.34
C GLY A 78 2.28 12.51 18.31
N GLU A 79 1.92 11.63 17.37
CA GLU A 79 0.94 11.91 16.32
C GLU A 79 -0.33 11.09 16.49
N VAL A 80 -1.46 11.67 16.06
CA VAL A 80 -2.72 10.94 15.91
C VAL A 80 -2.61 10.01 14.68
N PRO A 81 -3.05 8.73 14.79
CA PRO A 81 -3.12 7.83 13.64
C PRO A 81 -3.91 8.43 12.47
N ARG A 82 -3.41 8.24 11.26
CA ARG A 82 -4.00 8.80 10.03
C ARG A 82 -4.17 7.72 8.98
N PHE A 83 -5.25 7.80 8.22
CA PHE A 83 -5.49 6.96 7.05
C PHE A 83 -5.29 7.77 5.78
N ARG A 84 -4.84 7.10 4.71
CA ARG A 84 -4.76 7.68 3.38
C ARG A 84 -5.81 7.04 2.48
N ASN A 85 -6.68 7.87 1.91
CA ASN A 85 -7.69 7.49 0.94
C ASN A 85 -7.34 8.04 -0.43
N ARG A 86 -6.72 7.21 -1.29
CA ARG A 86 -6.42 7.58 -2.69
C ARG A 86 -5.69 8.94 -2.83
N GLY A 87 -4.85 9.29 -1.85
CA GLY A 87 -4.08 10.53 -1.81
C GLY A 87 -4.56 11.56 -0.78
N GLU A 88 -5.76 11.42 -0.22
CA GLU A 88 -6.27 12.30 0.82
C GLU A 88 -5.96 11.74 2.21
N ILE A 89 -5.51 12.60 3.14
CA ILE A 89 -5.18 12.21 4.52
C ILE A 89 -6.39 12.47 5.41
N GLU A 90 -6.88 11.42 6.08
CA GLU A 90 -7.96 11.47 7.05
C GLU A 90 -7.40 11.19 8.46
N THR A 91 -7.63 12.11 9.40
CA THR A 91 -7.28 11.90 10.81
C THR A 91 -8.30 10.98 11.47
N THR A 92 -7.84 10.11 12.35
CA THR A 92 -8.72 9.27 13.17
C THR A 92 -9.11 9.96 14.48
N ASP A 93 -10.11 9.41 15.17
CA ASP A 93 -10.48 9.82 16.54
C ASP A 93 -9.66 9.09 17.62
N TYR A 94 -8.60 8.39 17.24
CA TYR A 94 -7.71 7.70 18.17
C TYR A 94 -6.84 8.70 18.96
N PRO A 95 -6.39 8.34 20.17
CA PRO A 95 -5.46 9.17 20.91
C PRO A 95 -4.13 9.31 20.15
N ALA A 96 -3.38 10.36 20.48
CA ALA A 96 -2.00 10.49 20.02
C ALA A 96 -1.18 9.28 20.49
N THR A 97 -0.37 8.75 19.58
CA THR A 97 0.41 7.54 19.82
C THR A 97 1.59 7.85 20.74
N ASP A 98 1.78 7.11 21.83
CA ASP A 98 3.00 7.20 22.64
C ASP A 98 4.06 6.18 22.18
N GLU A 99 5.29 6.34 22.67
CA GLU A 99 6.41 5.48 22.29
C GLU A 99 6.15 4.00 22.63
N ALA A 100 5.56 3.73 23.80
CA ALA A 100 5.24 2.38 24.22
C ALA A 100 4.24 1.72 23.27
N THR A 101 3.20 2.45 22.86
CA THR A 101 2.16 1.99 21.94
C THR A 101 2.74 1.73 20.56
N PHE A 102 3.58 2.63 20.06
CA PHE A 102 4.25 2.47 18.77
C PHE A 102 5.12 1.21 18.73
N TYR A 103 5.97 0.98 19.74
CA TYR A 103 6.76 -0.26 19.82
C TYR A 103 5.91 -1.51 20.07
N GLY A 104 4.78 -1.35 20.76
CA GLY A 104 3.75 -2.39 20.87
C GLY A 104 3.27 -2.85 19.51
N TRP A 105 2.87 -1.91 18.65
CA TRP A 105 2.44 -2.17 17.28
C TRP A 105 3.55 -2.79 16.43
N LEU A 106 4.79 -2.30 16.52
CA LEU A 106 5.93 -2.92 15.82
C LEU A 106 6.11 -4.38 16.24
N SER A 107 5.91 -4.72 17.52
CA SER A 107 6.02 -6.09 18.00
C SER A 107 4.93 -7.04 17.51
N GLU A 108 3.83 -6.52 16.97
CA GLU A 108 2.78 -7.33 16.33
C GLU A 108 3.21 -7.83 14.95
N VAL A 109 4.08 -7.10 14.24
CA VAL A 109 4.43 -7.36 12.83
C VAL A 109 5.92 -7.64 12.58
N LEU A 110 6.80 -7.22 13.48
CA LEU A 110 8.25 -7.41 13.38
C LEU A 110 8.76 -8.41 14.42
N LYS A 111 9.84 -9.12 14.08
CA LYS A 111 10.58 -9.96 15.02
C LYS A 111 11.39 -9.10 15.99
N PRO A 112 11.72 -9.59 17.20
CA PRO A 112 12.54 -8.86 18.17
C PRO A 112 13.87 -8.32 17.58
N ASP A 113 14.58 -9.14 16.79
CA ASP A 113 15.84 -8.74 16.16
C ASP A 113 15.63 -7.61 15.13
N GLN A 114 14.53 -7.65 14.37
CA GLN A 114 14.19 -6.59 13.41
C GLN A 114 13.82 -5.27 14.10
N ILE A 115 13.18 -5.34 15.27
CA ILE A 115 12.91 -4.16 16.10
C ILE A 115 14.22 -3.58 16.64
N GLN A 116 15.16 -4.43 17.03
CA GLN A 116 16.47 -4.00 17.47
C GLN A 116 17.24 -3.31 16.34
N ASP A 117 17.23 -3.89 15.13
CA ASP A 117 17.83 -3.29 13.94
C ASP A 117 17.19 -1.93 13.66
N PHE A 118 15.86 -1.84 13.62
CA PHE A 118 15.12 -0.59 13.44
C PHE A 118 15.52 0.47 14.48
N LYS A 119 15.71 0.09 15.76
CA LYS A 119 16.16 1.02 16.80
C LYS A 119 17.57 1.56 16.56
N GLN A 120 18.44 0.81 15.88
CA GLN A 120 19.82 1.20 15.59
C GLN A 120 19.93 2.01 14.31
N THR A 121 19.21 1.61 13.27
CA THR A 121 19.27 2.23 11.93
C THR A 121 18.27 3.37 11.77
N MET A 122 17.23 3.41 12.61
CA MET A 122 16.06 4.29 12.50
C MET A 122 15.26 4.08 11.21
N ASP A 123 15.47 2.97 10.52
CA ASP A 123 14.85 2.65 9.24
C ASP A 123 14.69 1.15 9.08
N PHE A 124 13.54 0.73 8.55
CA PHE A 124 13.23 -0.67 8.28
C PHE A 124 12.19 -0.75 7.15
N ASP A 125 12.47 -1.58 6.15
CA ASP A 125 11.54 -1.92 5.09
C ASP A 125 11.32 -3.44 5.03
N GLY A 126 10.06 -3.85 4.91
CA GLY A 126 9.67 -5.25 4.97
C GLY A 126 8.19 -5.47 4.70
N ALA A 127 7.79 -6.74 4.74
CA ALA A 127 6.40 -7.15 4.51
C ALA A 127 5.88 -8.00 5.67
N ALA A 128 4.71 -7.62 6.18
CA ALA A 128 3.92 -8.38 7.13
C ALA A 128 2.48 -8.49 6.62
N HIS A 129 1.75 -9.53 7.04
CA HIS A 129 0.36 -9.71 6.68
C HIS A 129 -0.43 -10.15 7.91
N PHE A 130 -1.69 -9.74 7.99
CA PHE A 130 -2.63 -10.32 8.95
C PHE A 130 -3.48 -11.39 8.26
N ASP A 131 -4.04 -12.33 9.02
CA ASP A 131 -4.77 -13.46 8.41
C ASP A 131 -6.00 -13.00 7.60
N PHE A 132 -6.62 -11.87 7.96
CA PHE A 132 -7.78 -11.33 7.28
C PHE A 132 -7.47 -10.68 5.92
N THR A 133 -6.20 -10.50 5.58
CA THR A 133 -5.80 -9.90 4.29
C THR A 133 -5.51 -10.96 3.21
N ARG A 134 -5.74 -12.25 3.50
CA ARG A 134 -5.67 -13.32 2.48
C ARG A 134 -6.99 -13.41 1.72
N VAL A 135 -6.92 -13.20 0.40
CA VAL A 135 -8.01 -13.38 -0.57
C VAL A 135 -7.81 -14.68 -1.34
#